data_AF-A0A8T5L970-F1
#
_entry.id   AF-A0A8T5L970-F1
#
_cell.length_a   1.000
_cell.length_b   1.000
_cell.length_c   1.000
_cell.angle_alpha   90.00
_cell.angle_beta   90.00
_cell.angle_gamma   90.00
#
_symmetry.space_group_name_H-M   'P 1'
#
loop_
_entity.id
_entity.type
_entity.pdbx_description
1 polymer ?
#
loop_
_entity_poly.entity_id
_entity_poly.type
_entity_poly.pdbx_seq_one_letter_code
_entity_poly.pdbx_strand_id
1 'polypeptide(L)'
;MEELKKNAEEFLEAGEENLSKKRYNVASSDFFKAIVIFADYLLYTEIKILPKSHNQRFSLLKTHYPEVYQNISSLFEIYTKSYNFHINETETTKIKEYAYELKTYITSKK
;
A
#
# COMPACT_ATOMS: atom_id res chain seq x y z
N MET A 1 16.63 -1.07 -6.50
CA MET A 1 15.49 -0.50 -5.76
C MET A 1 14.46 0.18 -6.63
N GLU A 2 14.83 0.68 -7.81
CA GLU A 2 13.82 1.07 -8.82
C GLU A 2 12.89 -0.10 -9.20
N GLU A 3 13.38 -1.35 -9.09
CA GLU A 3 12.54 -2.55 -9.18
C GLU A 3 11.38 -2.59 -8.18
N LEU A 4 11.52 -2.07 -6.94
CA LEU A 4 10.37 -1.98 -6.03
C LEU A 4 9.34 -0.97 -6.52
N LYS A 5 9.78 0.16 -7.09
CA LYS A 5 8.85 1.15 -7.63
C LYS A 5 8.09 0.59 -8.82
N LYS A 6 8.79 -0.05 -9.76
CA LYS A 6 8.15 -0.73 -10.91
C LYS A 6 7.13 -1.77 -10.45
N ASN A 7 7.51 -2.63 -9.50
CA ASN A 7 6.60 -3.63 -8.95
C ASN A 7 5.37 -2.99 -8.26
N ALA A 8 5.55 -1.90 -7.51
CA ALA A 8 4.42 -1.16 -6.95
C ALA A 8 3.54 -0.51 -8.01
N GLU A 9 4.12 -0.01 -9.11
CA GLU A 9 3.37 0.54 -10.25
C GLU A 9 2.55 -0.53 -10.98
N GLU A 10 3.11 -1.73 -11.19
CA GLU A 10 2.35 -2.87 -11.74
C GLU A 10 1.10 -3.18 -10.89
N PHE A 11 1.23 -3.15 -9.55
CA PHE A 11 0.09 -3.35 -8.65
C PHE A 11 -0.90 -2.18 -8.65
N LEU A 12 -0.45 -0.94 -8.86
CA LEU A 12 -1.37 0.20 -9.05
C LEU A 12 -2.21 0.01 -10.33
N GLU A 13 -1.57 -0.34 -11.43
CA GLU A 13 -2.24 -0.58 -12.71
C GLU A 13 -3.25 -1.73 -12.61
N ALA A 14 -2.86 -2.85 -11.98
CA ALA A 14 -3.76 -3.97 -11.71
C ALA A 14 -4.95 -3.56 -10.83
N GLY A 15 -4.71 -2.72 -9.80
CA GLY A 15 -5.75 -2.16 -8.95
C GLY A 15 -6.77 -1.33 -9.73
N GLU A 16 -6.31 -0.45 -10.63
CA GLU A 16 -7.17 0.34 -11.51
C GLU A 16 -7.99 -0.53 -12.47
N GLU A 17 -7.35 -1.54 -13.08
CA GLU A 17 -8.04 -2.48 -13.97
C GLU A 17 -9.15 -3.23 -13.22
N ASN A 18 -8.86 -3.76 -12.03
CA ASN A 18 -9.84 -4.47 -11.22
C ASN A 18 -10.95 -3.55 -10.71
N LEU A 19 -10.63 -2.29 -10.37
CA LEU A 19 -11.60 -1.29 -9.96
C LEU A 19 -12.58 -0.96 -11.11
N SER A 20 -12.07 -0.75 -12.32
CA SER A 20 -12.90 -0.50 -13.51
C SER A 20 -13.90 -1.64 -13.81
N LYS A 21 -13.52 -2.86 -13.45
CA LYS A 21 -14.34 -4.08 -13.56
C LYS A 21 -15.25 -4.32 -12.35
N LYS A 22 -15.31 -3.37 -11.40
CA LYS A 22 -16.05 -3.46 -10.12
C LYS A 22 -15.65 -4.67 -9.26
N ARG A 23 -14.41 -5.15 -9.40
CA ARG A 23 -13.85 -6.25 -8.60
C ARG A 23 -13.19 -5.70 -7.33
N TYR A 24 -14.01 -5.10 -6.47
CA TYR A 24 -13.56 -4.28 -5.34
C TYR A 24 -12.58 -4.99 -4.38
N ASN A 25 -12.83 -6.25 -4.04
CA ASN A 25 -11.93 -7.04 -3.20
C ASN A 25 -10.55 -7.20 -3.83
N VAL A 26 -10.51 -7.59 -5.12
CA VAL A 26 -9.24 -7.80 -5.84
C VAL A 26 -8.50 -6.47 -6.01
N ALA A 27 -9.22 -5.42 -6.42
CA ALA A 27 -8.68 -4.07 -6.54
C ALA A 27 -8.06 -3.58 -5.21
N SER A 28 -8.75 -3.78 -4.08
CA SER A 28 -8.22 -3.39 -2.77
C SER A 28 -6.95 -4.16 -2.40
N SER A 29 -6.87 -5.44 -2.75
CA SER A 29 -5.67 -6.24 -2.53
C SER A 29 -4.51 -5.73 -3.36
N ASP A 30 -4.74 -5.37 -4.62
CA ASP A 30 -3.68 -4.86 -5.50
C ASP A 30 -3.21 -3.46 -5.06
N PHE A 31 -4.12 -2.54 -4.74
CA PHE A 31 -3.74 -1.24 -4.17
C PHE A 31 -2.98 -1.38 -2.84
N PHE A 32 -3.40 -2.30 -1.97
CA PHE A 32 -2.70 -2.51 -0.70
C PHE A 32 -1.31 -3.14 -0.90
N LYS A 33 -1.13 -3.99 -1.91
CA LYS A 33 0.20 -4.49 -2.31
C LYS A 33 1.10 -3.34 -2.76
N ALA A 34 0.60 -2.42 -3.57
CA ALA A 34 1.34 -1.23 -3.96
C ALA A 34 1.77 -0.40 -2.73
N ILE A 35 0.85 -0.15 -1.78
CA ILE A 35 1.13 0.55 -0.52
C ILE A 35 2.29 -0.10 0.24
N VAL A 36 2.26 -1.41 0.46
CA VAL A 36 3.31 -2.08 1.26
C VAL A 36 4.65 -2.09 0.54
N ILE A 37 4.67 -2.16 -0.79
CA ILE A 37 5.92 -2.09 -1.57
C ILE A 37 6.50 -0.68 -1.55
N PHE A 38 5.67 0.37 -1.63
CA PHE A 38 6.13 1.75 -1.44
C PHE A 38 6.64 2.00 -0.03
N ALA A 39 6.00 1.44 0.99
CA ALA A 39 6.49 1.49 2.36
C ALA A 39 7.83 0.76 2.54
N ASP A 40 8.01 -0.39 1.89
CA ASP A 40 9.28 -1.12 1.89
C ASP A 40 10.38 -0.34 1.16
N TYR A 41 10.05 0.33 0.05
CA TYR A 41 10.96 1.25 -0.62
C TYR A 41 11.40 2.37 0.32
N LEU A 42 10.45 3.02 0.99
CA LEU A 42 10.70 4.12 1.93
C LEU A 42 11.61 3.70 3.09
N LEU A 43 11.28 2.58 3.76
CA LEU A 43 12.12 2.01 4.82
C LEU A 43 13.51 1.66 4.32
N TYR A 44 13.63 1.04 3.15
CA TYR A 44 14.94 0.69 2.61
C TYR A 44 15.76 1.94 2.27
N THR A 45 15.16 3.00 1.74
CA THR A 45 15.90 4.23 1.44
C THR A 45 16.50 4.84 2.70
N GLU A 46 15.76 4.81 3.82
CA GLU A 46 16.16 5.37 5.12
C GLU A 46 17.17 4.49 5.87
N ILE A 47 16.80 3.24 6.15
CA ILE A 47 17.50 2.37 7.10
C ILE A 47 18.13 1.13 6.46
N LYS A 48 18.03 0.97 5.14
CA LYS A 48 18.56 -0.18 4.38
C LYS A 48 18.01 -1.55 4.80
N ILE A 49 16.82 -1.58 5.41
CA ILE A 49 16.13 -2.81 5.83
C ILE A 49 14.91 -3.04 4.95
N LEU A 50 14.77 -4.26 4.42
CA LEU A 50 13.53 -4.76 3.82
C LEU A 50 12.77 -5.63 4.84
N PRO A 51 11.55 -5.25 5.22
CA PRO A 51 10.71 -6.06 6.10
C PRO A 51 10.36 -7.42 5.49
N LYS A 52 10.29 -8.47 6.31
CA LYS A 52 9.94 -9.83 5.92
C LYS A 52 8.50 -10.22 6.26
N SER A 53 7.78 -9.37 6.99
CA SER A 53 6.39 -9.61 7.40
C SER A 53 5.65 -8.29 7.64
N HIS A 54 4.31 -8.34 7.66
CA HIS A 54 3.49 -7.18 8.02
C HIS A 54 3.82 -6.65 9.42
N ASN A 55 4.02 -7.52 10.40
CA ASN A 55 4.37 -7.12 11.77
C ASN A 55 5.71 -6.38 11.81
N GLN A 56 6.72 -6.90 11.11
CA GLN A 56 8.01 -6.23 11.04
C GLN A 56 7.89 -4.88 10.33
N ARG A 57 7.16 -4.82 9.21
CA ARG A 57 6.92 -3.58 8.46
C ARG A 57 6.25 -2.53 9.34
N PHE A 58 5.20 -2.90 10.05
CA PHE A 58 4.43 -1.98 10.90
C PHE A 58 5.27 -1.50 12.08
N SER A 59 6.07 -2.38 12.68
CA SER A 59 7.01 -1.99 13.75
C SER A 59 8.05 -0.97 13.24
N LEU A 60 8.62 -1.19 12.06
CA LEU A 60 9.62 -0.29 11.49
C LEU A 60 8.99 1.05 11.06
N LEU A 61 7.83 1.03 10.42
CA LEU A 61 7.10 2.25 10.06
C LEU A 61 6.71 3.05 11.29
N LYS A 62 6.25 2.40 12.37
CA LYS A 62 5.89 3.11 13.61
C LYS A 62 7.06 3.89 14.20
N THR A 63 8.28 3.36 14.07
CA THR A 63 9.51 4.01 14.56
C THR A 63 10.00 5.11 13.62
N HIS A 64 10.03 4.86 12.31
CA HIS A 64 10.70 5.74 11.34
C HIS A 64 9.75 6.69 10.59
N TYR A 65 8.49 6.30 10.43
CA TYR A 65 7.47 6.99 9.65
C TYR A 65 6.08 6.88 10.32
N PRO A 66 5.90 7.47 11.52
CA PRO A 66 4.70 7.26 12.34
C PRO A 66 3.40 7.67 11.64
N GLU A 67 3.42 8.70 10.79
CA GLU A 67 2.28 9.14 9.99
C GLU A 67 1.91 8.09 8.92
N VAL A 68 2.90 7.58 8.18
CA VAL A 68 2.71 6.50 7.21
C VAL A 68 2.19 5.25 7.90
N TYR A 69 2.72 4.92 9.08
CA TYR A 69 2.22 3.82 9.90
C TYR A 69 0.73 3.99 10.25
N GLN A 70 0.31 5.16 10.73
CA GLN A 70 -1.08 5.40 11.11
C GLN A 70 -2.03 5.19 9.94
N ASN A 71 -1.69 5.73 8.76
CA ASN A 71 -2.50 5.57 7.55
C ASN A 71 -2.53 4.13 7.04
N ILE A 72 -1.40 3.43 6.98
CA ILE A 72 -1.37 2.02 6.55
C ILE A 72 -2.13 1.13 7.54
N SER A 73 -2.00 1.39 8.84
CA SER A 73 -2.66 0.60 9.88
C SER A 73 -4.19 0.70 9.79
N SER A 74 -4.74 1.88 9.50
CA SER A 74 -6.19 2.05 9.35
C SER A 74 -6.72 1.35 8.10
N LEU A 75 -5.96 1.38 6.99
CA LEU A 75 -6.32 0.71 5.74
C LEU A 75 -6.17 -0.82 5.82
N PHE A 76 -5.31 -1.32 6.70
CA PHE A 76 -5.09 -2.76 6.87
C PHE A 76 -6.36 -3.49 7.34
N GLU A 77 -7.21 -2.83 8.13
CA GLU A 77 -8.51 -3.39 8.54
C GLU A 77 -9.44 -3.59 7.33
N ILE A 78 -9.50 -2.60 6.42
CA ILE A 78 -10.30 -2.69 5.18
C ILE A 78 -9.75 -3.80 4.28
N TYR A 79 -8.42 -3.85 4.12
CA TYR A 79 -7.75 -4.87 3.33
C TYR A 79 -8.01 -6.28 3.86
N THR A 80 -7.83 -6.53 5.16
CA THR A 80 -8.05 -7.85 5.75
C THR A 80 -9.52 -8.28 5.71
N LYS A 81 -10.46 -7.33 5.80
CA LYS A 81 -11.89 -7.58 5.59
C LYS A 81 -12.18 -8.15 4.20
N SER A 82 -11.48 -7.68 3.16
CA SER A 82 -11.66 -8.13 1.77
C SER A 82 -11.42 -9.64 1.55
N TYR A 83 -10.75 -10.31 2.49
CA TYR A 83 -10.46 -11.75 2.38
C TYR A 83 -11.70 -12.62 2.60
N ASN A 84 -12.60 -12.17 3.46
CA ASN A 84 -13.75 -12.96 3.90
C ASN A 84 -15.08 -12.30 3.55
N PHE A 85 -15.08 -10.99 3.24
CA PHE A 85 -16.28 -10.21 2.98
C PHE A 85 -16.15 -9.40 1.71
N HIS A 86 -17.27 -9.16 1.04
CA HIS A 86 -17.32 -8.18 -0.05
C HIS A 86 -17.19 -6.78 0.54
N ILE A 87 -16.26 -6.01 -0.02
CA ILE A 87 -16.12 -4.59 0.27
C ILE A 87 -16.71 -3.77 -0.88
N ASN A 88 -17.04 -2.52 -0.61
CA ASN A 88 -17.64 -1.63 -1.60
C ASN A 88 -16.60 -0.70 -2.25
N GLU A 89 -17.05 0.03 -3.27
CA GLU A 89 -16.25 1.00 -3.99
C GLU A 89 -15.65 2.07 -3.07
N THR A 90 -16.42 2.59 -2.11
CA THR A 90 -15.93 3.61 -1.18
C THR A 90 -14.77 3.11 -0.32
N GLU A 91 -14.85 1.86 0.15
CA GLU A 91 -13.76 1.21 0.90
C GLU A 91 -12.52 1.00 0.02
N THR A 92 -12.70 0.52 -1.21
CA THR A 92 -11.60 0.34 -2.18
C THR A 92 -10.95 1.68 -2.56
N THR A 93 -11.75 2.73 -2.76
CA THR A 93 -11.27 4.06 -3.15
C THR A 93 -10.39 4.68 -2.07
N LYS A 94 -10.67 4.46 -0.78
CA LYS A 94 -9.78 4.92 0.31
C LYS A 94 -8.37 4.33 0.21
N ILE A 95 -8.28 3.04 -0.12
CA ILE A 95 -6.99 2.36 -0.27
C ILE A 95 -6.28 2.90 -1.52
N LYS A 96 -7.01 3.09 -2.63
CA LYS A 96 -6.50 3.70 -3.85
C LYS A 96 -5.92 5.09 -3.61
N GLU A 97 -6.69 5.99 -3.00
CA GLU A 97 -6.30 7.38 -2.73
C GLU A 97 -4.97 7.42 -1.97
N TYR A 98 -4.86 6.63 -0.91
CA TYR A 98 -3.62 6.57 -0.13
C TYR A 98 -2.46 5.93 -0.90
N ALA A 99 -2.71 4.94 -1.77
CA ALA A 99 -1.66 4.37 -2.61
C ALA A 99 -1.04 5.43 -3.53
N TYR A 100 -1.85 6.32 -4.10
CA TYR A 100 -1.38 7.44 -4.93
C TYR A 100 -0.76 8.58 -4.12
N GLU A 101 -1.28 8.87 -2.93
CA GLU A 101 -0.67 9.81 -1.98
C GLU A 101 0.74 9.35 -1.61
N LEU A 102 0.89 8.08 -1.21
CA LEU A 102 2.17 7.51 -0.85
C LEU A 102 3.14 7.48 -2.03
N LYS A 103 2.65 7.17 -3.25
CA LYS A 103 3.44 7.30 -4.49
C LYS A 103 3.98 8.72 -4.66
N THR A 104 3.14 9.74 -4.49
CA THR A 104 3.54 11.15 -4.59
C THR A 104 4.56 11.53 -3.52
N TYR A 105 4.33 11.11 -2.28
CA TYR A 105 5.24 11.37 -1.16
C TYR A 105 6.64 10.80 -1.39
N ILE A 106 6.75 9.57 -1.91
CA ILE A 106 8.07 8.96 -2.18
C ILE A 106 8.77 9.57 -3.41
N THR A 107 8.04 10.11 -4.38
CA THR A 107 8.63 10.74 -5.57
C THR A 107 9.05 12.17 -5.30
N SER A 108 8.34 12.89 -4.42
CA SER A 108 8.69 14.26 -4.00
C SER A 108 9.88 14.32 -3.04
N LYS A 109 10.22 13.22 -2.36
CA LYS A 109 11.38 13.12 -1.47
C LYS A 109 12.75 13.01 -2.19
N LYS A 110 12.80 13.19 -3.51
CA LYS A 110 14.02 13.15 -4.32
C LYS A 110 14.86 14.41 -4.17
#